data_AF-W6M184-F1
#
_entry.id   AF-W6M184-F1
#
_cell.length_a   1.000
_cell.length_b   1.000
_cell.length_c   1.000
_cell.angle_alpha   90.00
_cell.angle_beta   90.00
_cell.angle_gamma   90.00
#
_symmetry.space_group_name_H-M   'P 1'
#
loop_
_entity.id
_entity.type
_entity.pdbx_description
1 polymer ?
#
loop_
_entity_poly.entity_id
_entity_poly.type
_entity_poly.pdbx_seq_one_letter_code
_entity_poly.pdbx_strand_id
1 'polypeptide(L)'
;MRQQPKPTDREANVDEHDQQLAERVRTACVSTALEAYHDAGLSGLCAEGRWEYTIGVLRQLDLTPLLNAAALVPADCGVDVRQIG
;
A
#
# COMPACT_ATOMS: atom_id res chain seq x y z
N MET A 1 -33.58 13.84 12.98
CA MET A 1 -32.42 14.61 13.48
C MET A 1 -31.15 13.80 13.23
N ARG A 2 -30.44 14.07 12.13
CA ARG A 2 -29.04 13.62 11.96
C ARG A 2 -28.20 14.88 12.11
N GLN A 3 -27.47 15.00 13.21
CA GLN A 3 -26.52 16.10 13.37
C GLN A 3 -25.33 15.80 12.47
N GLN A 4 -25.02 16.69 11.52
CA GLN A 4 -23.75 16.66 10.80
C GLN A 4 -22.72 17.47 11.63
N PRO A 5 -21.51 16.95 11.85
CA PRO A 5 -20.46 17.70 12.54
C PRO A 5 -19.92 18.85 11.67
N LYS A 6 -19.69 20.00 12.32
CA LYS A 6 -19.24 21.28 11.75
C LYS A 6 -17.72 21.26 11.48
N PRO A 7 -17.23 21.87 10.37
CA PRO A 7 -15.81 21.88 10.05
C PRO A 7 -15.07 22.94 10.90
N THR A 8 -13.95 22.54 11.47
CA THR A 8 -12.98 23.42 12.14
C THR A 8 -11.59 23.14 11.54
N ASP A 9 -11.26 23.94 10.55
CA ASP A 9 -9.96 24.45 10.12
C ASP A 9 -8.69 23.66 10.55
N ARG A 10 -8.33 22.66 9.73
CA ARG A 10 -6.99 22.06 9.45
C ARG A 10 -6.46 20.80 10.16
N GLU A 11 -6.93 20.33 11.31
CA GLU A 11 -6.42 19.04 11.86
C GLU A 11 -7.52 18.20 12.53
N ALA A 12 -7.47 16.88 12.26
CA ALA A 12 -8.15 15.79 12.95
C ALA A 12 -9.66 15.56 12.70
N ASN A 13 -9.97 14.94 11.56
CA ASN A 13 -10.77 13.70 11.54
C ASN A 13 -10.51 12.99 10.20
N VAL A 14 -9.31 12.43 10.01
CA VAL A 14 -9.12 11.46 8.92
C VAL A 14 -9.90 10.23 9.36
N ASP A 15 -11.02 9.96 8.69
CA ASP A 15 -11.88 8.84 9.03
C ASP A 15 -11.07 7.55 9.06
N GLU A 16 -11.33 6.65 10.01
CA GLU A 16 -10.54 5.41 10.16
C GLU A 16 -10.47 4.61 8.85
N HIS A 17 -11.56 4.64 8.07
CA HIS A 17 -11.63 4.06 6.73
C HIS A 17 -10.65 4.71 5.74
N ASP A 18 -10.48 6.04 5.80
CA ASP A 18 -9.52 6.77 4.97
C ASP A 18 -8.08 6.47 5.38
N GLN A 19 -7.83 6.31 6.69
CA GLN A 19 -6.51 5.88 7.19
C GLN A 19 -6.17 4.46 6.72
N GLN A 20 -7.12 3.52 6.83
CA GLN A 20 -6.96 2.14 6.36
C GLN A 20 -6.74 2.09 4.84
N LEU A 21 -7.49 2.88 4.06
CA LEU A 21 -7.28 2.97 2.62
C LEU A 21 -5.90 3.53 2.28
N ALA A 22 -5.47 4.61 2.92
CA ALA A 22 -4.16 5.20 2.69
C ALA A 22 -3.03 4.21 2.99
N GLU A 23 -3.16 3.41 4.05
CA GLU A 23 -2.14 2.41 4.40
C GLU A 23 -2.11 1.23 3.42
N ARG A 24 -3.28 0.83 2.89
CA ARG A 24 -3.36 -0.19 1.85
C ARG A 24 -2.71 0.29 0.55
N VAL A 25 -2.93 1.55 0.17
CA VAL A 25 -2.25 2.18 -0.98
C VAL A 25 -0.75 2.24 -0.75
N ARG A 26 -0.30 2.65 0.44
CA ARG A 26 1.14 2.69 0.78
C ARG A 26 1.77 1.30 0.65
N THR A 27 1.14 0.30 1.25
CA THR A 27 1.63 -1.09 1.23
C THR A 27 1.74 -1.61 -0.20
N ALA A 28 0.71 -1.39 -1.04
CA ALA A 28 0.73 -1.78 -2.44
C ALA A 28 1.88 -1.11 -3.21
N CYS A 29 2.04 0.21 -3.08
CA CYS A 29 3.12 0.95 -3.74
C CYS A 29 4.51 0.46 -3.31
N VAL A 30 4.73 0.24 -2.00
CA VAL A 30 6.03 -0.21 -1.49
C VAL A 30 6.35 -1.63 -1.97
N SER A 31 5.39 -2.56 -1.88
CA SER A 31 5.59 -3.95 -2.35
C SER A 31 5.92 -3.98 -3.83
N THR A 32 5.11 -3.31 -4.65
CA THR A 32 5.34 -3.23 -6.10
C THR A 32 6.68 -2.57 -6.43
N ALA A 33 7.09 -1.54 -5.68
CA ALA A 33 8.38 -0.90 -5.91
C ALA A 33 9.56 -1.83 -5.66
N LEU A 34 9.52 -2.58 -4.55
CA LEU A 34 10.55 -3.54 -4.18
C LEU A 34 10.66 -4.68 -5.19
N GLU A 35 9.53 -5.26 -5.60
CA GLU A 35 9.46 -6.31 -6.62
C GLU A 35 10.00 -5.82 -7.96
N ALA A 36 9.52 -4.68 -8.46
CA ALA A 36 9.97 -4.13 -9.73
C ALA A 36 11.47 -3.79 -9.74
N TYR A 37 12.00 -3.26 -8.64
CA TYR A 37 13.42 -2.94 -8.53
C TYR A 37 14.29 -4.20 -8.52
N HIS A 38 13.82 -5.25 -7.85
CA HIS A 38 14.48 -6.55 -7.82
C HIS A 38 14.46 -7.21 -9.20
N ASP A 39 13.31 -7.25 -9.88
CA ASP A 39 13.13 -7.84 -11.21
C ASP A 39 13.95 -7.13 -12.28
N ALA A 40 13.97 -5.79 -12.24
CA ALA A 40 14.86 -4.98 -13.07
C ALA A 40 16.33 -5.34 -12.84
N GLY A 41 16.68 -5.68 -11.59
CA GLY A 41 18.01 -6.12 -11.23
C GLY A 41 18.37 -7.50 -11.77
N LEU A 42 17.45 -8.45 -11.70
CA LEU A 42 17.59 -9.77 -12.34
C LEU A 42 17.73 -9.64 -13.87
N SER A 43 17.09 -8.63 -14.44
CA SER A 43 17.17 -8.29 -15.87
C SER A 43 18.47 -7.58 -16.27
N GLY A 44 19.40 -7.37 -15.33
CA GLY A 44 20.72 -6.80 -15.59
C GLY A 44 20.75 -5.27 -15.66
N LEU A 45 19.68 -4.57 -15.27
CA LEU A 45 19.68 -3.11 -15.26
C LEU A 45 20.61 -2.55 -14.18
N CYS A 46 21.27 -1.43 -14.51
CA CYS A 46 22.02 -0.62 -13.56
C CYS A 46 21.06 0.04 -12.55
N ALA A 47 21.59 0.64 -11.48
CA ALA A 47 20.76 1.24 -10.43
C ALA A 47 19.77 2.31 -10.96
N GLU A 48 20.20 3.17 -11.88
CA GLU A 48 19.34 4.18 -12.52
C GLU A 48 18.25 3.53 -13.38
N GLY A 49 18.63 2.56 -14.23
CA GLY A 49 17.68 1.83 -15.07
C GLY A 49 16.64 1.04 -14.26
N ARG A 50 17.04 0.49 -13.09
CA ARG A 50 16.08 -0.13 -12.15
C ARG A 50 15.08 0.88 -11.63
N TRP A 51 15.53 2.08 -11.28
CA TRP A 51 14.65 3.14 -10.79
C TRP A 51 13.65 3.61 -11.85
N GLU A 52 14.11 3.84 -13.08
CA GLU A 52 13.23 4.21 -14.19
C GLU A 52 12.17 3.14 -14.47
N TYR A 53 12.59 1.86 -14.48
CA TYR A 53 11.67 0.73 -14.60
C TYR A 53 10.65 0.70 -13.47
N THR A 54 11.09 0.78 -12.21
CA THR A 54 10.22 0.79 -11.03
C THR A 54 9.20 1.93 -11.10
N ILE A 55 9.60 3.14 -11.49
CA ILE A 55 8.66 4.26 -11.69
C ILE A 55 7.66 3.97 -12.81
N GLY A 56 8.11 3.34 -13.91
CA GLY A 56 7.24 2.88 -14.98
C GLY A 56 6.16 1.90 -14.50
N VAL A 57 6.52 0.95 -13.63
CA VAL A 57 5.58 0.01 -13.02
C VAL A 57 4.61 0.73 -12.07
N LEU A 58 5.11 1.60 -11.18
CA LEU A 58 4.26 2.33 -10.22
C LEU A 58 3.23 3.24 -10.91
N ARG A 59 3.57 3.83 -12.06
CA ARG A 59 2.62 4.63 -12.87
C ARG A 59 1.48 3.80 -13.46
N GLN A 60 1.67 2.49 -13.59
CA GLN A 60 0.70 1.55 -14.15
C GLN A 60 -0.01 0.73 -13.06
N LEU A 61 0.32 0.94 -11.77
CA LEU A 61 -0.27 0.20 -10.66
C LEU A 61 -1.77 0.49 -10.56
N ASP A 62 -2.59 -0.55 -10.74
CA ASP A 62 -4.03 -0.44 -10.57
C ASP A 62 -4.42 -0.43 -9.09
N LEU A 63 -4.96 0.71 -8.64
CA LEU A 63 -5.42 0.92 -7.26
C LEU A 63 -6.90 0.61 -7.08
N THR A 64 -7.65 0.33 -8.15
CA THR A 64 -9.08 0.01 -8.09
C THR A 64 -9.41 -1.14 -7.15
N PRO A 65 -8.63 -2.25 -7.10
CA PRO A 65 -8.85 -3.34 -6.15
C PRO A 65 -8.78 -2.87 -4.70
N LEU A 66 -8.04 -1.79 -4.43
CA LEU A 66 -7.89 -1.23 -3.10
C LEU A 66 -9.11 -0.41 -2.66
N LEU A 67 -10.03 -0.03 -3.54
CA LEU A 67 -11.21 0.74 -3.14
C LEU A 67 -12.28 -0.12 -2.47
N ASN A 68 -12.31 -1.42 -2.76
CA ASN A 68 -13.40 -2.31 -2.33
C ASN A 68 -13.06 -3.21 -1.14
N ALA A 69 -11.81 -3.22 -0.68
CA ALA A 69 -11.37 -4.17 0.34
C ALA A 69 -11.58 -3.66 1.78
N ALA A 70 -12.85 -3.44 2.12
CA ALA A 70 -13.31 -3.60 3.51
C ALA A 70 -13.27 -5.09 3.96
N ALA A 71 -12.92 -6.04 3.06
CA ALA A 71 -13.09 -7.47 3.29
C ALA A 71 -11.92 -8.40 2.90
N LEU A 72 -10.77 -7.89 2.43
CA LEU A 72 -9.60 -8.75 2.14
C LEU A 72 -8.50 -8.55 3.19
N VAL A 73 -8.80 -9.02 4.41
CA VAL A 73 -7.75 -9.63 5.23
C VAL A 73 -7.61 -11.05 4.70
N PRO A 74 -6.49 -11.45 4.06
CA PRO A 74 -6.18 -12.86 3.97
C PRO A 74 -6.03 -13.36 5.42
N ALA A 75 -6.91 -14.27 5.82
CA ALA A 75 -6.69 -15.08 7.00
C ALA A 75 -5.50 -16.00 6.70
N ASP A 76 -4.50 -16.01 7.60
CA ASP A 76 -3.19 -16.68 7.52
C ASP A 76 -2.07 -15.87 6.82
N CYS A 77 -0.83 -15.80 7.29
CA CYS A 77 -0.12 -16.60 8.29
C CYS A 77 0.26 -15.78 9.54
N GLY A 78 -0.29 -16.19 10.68
CA GLY A 78 0.33 -15.90 11.97
C GLY A 78 1.65 -16.66 12.07
N VAL A 79 2.77 -15.94 12.07
CA VAL A 79 4.00 -16.46 12.67
C VAL A 79 4.00 -16.02 14.12
N ASP A 80 3.55 -16.90 15.00
CA ASP A 80 3.85 -16.78 16.42
C ASP A 80 5.33 -17.16 16.62
N VAL A 81 6.17 -16.15 16.86
CA VAL A 81 7.62 -16.32 17.09
C VAL A 81 7.94 -16.99 18.43
N ARG A 82 6.93 -17.38 19.23
CA ARG A 82 7.12 -17.99 20.55
C ARG A 82 7.14 -19.53 20.52
N GLN A 83 7.05 -20.15 19.34
CA GLN A 83 7.14 -21.61 19.20
C GLN A 83 8.49 -22.13 18.65
N ILE A 84 9.48 -21.25 18.49
CA ILE A 84 10.86 -21.65 18.11
C ILE A 84 11.71 -21.75 19.37
N GLY A 85 11.68 -22.95 19.98
CA GLY A 85 12.73 -23.54 20.82
C GLY A 85 13.27 -22.74 21.99
#